data_AF-A0A1N7AJ57-F1
#
_entry.id   AF-A0A1N7AJ57-F1
#
_cell.length_a   1.000
_cell.length_b   1.000
_cell.length_c   1.000
_cell.angle_alpha   90.00
_cell.angle_beta   90.00
_cell.angle_gamma   90.00
#
_symmetry.space_group_name_H-M   'P 1'
#
loop_
_entity.id
_entity.type
_entity.pdbx_description
1 polymer ?
#
loop_
_entity_poly.entity_id
_entity_poly.type
_entity_poly.pdbx_seq_one_letter_code
_entity_poly.pdbx_strand_id
1 'polypeptide(L)'
;MKKLFLLLLTAFLFIGCSSDDDTIYDYVGTWSGSYEGADKGVWNFVVDESGKVVGTMHSDVNNENYSITGNLSETGDLNARVGLPSQGDFKGTLTKEKKGNGNWSNSLPIPAISGSWKGEKK
;
A
#
# COMPACT_ATOMS: atom_id res chain seq x y z
N MET A 1 -57.15 20.14 -16.22
CA MET A 1 -55.86 20.47 -16.87
C MET A 1 -54.84 20.75 -15.79
N LYS A 2 -53.76 19.97 -15.79
CA LYS A 2 -52.70 19.90 -14.79
C LYS A 2 -51.79 21.12 -14.88
N LYS A 3 -51.60 21.88 -13.80
CA LYS A 3 -50.41 22.72 -13.61
C LYS A 3 -50.07 22.76 -12.13
N LEU A 4 -48.77 22.69 -11.85
CA LEU A 4 -48.13 22.94 -10.56
C LEU A 4 -47.97 21.74 -9.61
N PHE A 5 -47.12 20.77 -9.99
CA PHE A 5 -46.43 19.92 -9.00
C PHE A 5 -45.15 19.31 -9.59
N LEU A 6 -44.17 20.15 -9.98
CA LEU A 6 -42.88 19.67 -10.50
C LEU A 6 -41.76 20.67 -10.23
N LEU A 7 -41.54 20.97 -8.94
CA LEU A 7 -40.51 21.92 -8.50
C LEU A 7 -39.78 21.44 -7.23
N LEU A 8 -39.61 20.12 -7.10
CA LEU A 8 -38.97 19.50 -5.93
C LEU A 8 -38.01 18.35 -6.28
N LEU A 9 -37.48 18.34 -7.51
CA LEU A 9 -36.57 17.30 -7.99
C LEU A 9 -35.29 17.85 -8.64
N THR A 10 -34.76 18.96 -8.13
CA THR A 10 -33.47 19.53 -8.59
C THR A 10 -32.42 19.65 -7.49
N ALA A 11 -32.73 19.24 -6.25
CA ALA A 11 -31.87 19.47 -5.09
C ALA A 11 -30.81 18.38 -4.80
N PHE A 12 -30.68 17.33 -5.62
CA PHE A 12 -29.74 16.22 -5.37
C PHE A 12 -28.66 16.01 -6.43
N LEU A 13 -28.46 16.93 -7.38
CA LEU A 13 -27.46 16.78 -8.44
C LEU A 13 -26.08 17.38 -8.11
N PHE A 14 -25.83 17.76 -6.86
CA PHE A 14 -24.51 18.26 -6.42
C PHE A 14 -23.85 17.33 -5.39
N ILE A 15 -24.00 16.00 -5.53
CA ILE A 15 -22.95 15.12 -4.99
C ILE A 15 -21.75 15.34 -5.91
N GLY A 16 -20.91 16.29 -5.52
CA GLY A 16 -19.68 16.63 -6.21
C GLY A 16 -18.88 15.36 -6.45
N CYS A 17 -18.72 15.04 -7.73
CA CYS A 17 -17.61 14.24 -8.18
C CYS A 17 -16.36 15.06 -7.82
N SER A 18 -15.77 14.82 -6.64
CA SER A 18 -14.36 15.15 -6.45
C SER A 18 -13.64 14.28 -7.47
N SER A 19 -13.26 14.89 -8.58
CA SER A 19 -12.28 14.32 -9.49
C SER A 19 -10.94 14.35 -8.76
N ASP A 20 -10.84 13.54 -7.70
CA ASP A 20 -9.58 13.10 -7.18
C ASP A 20 -9.08 12.09 -8.20
N ASP A 21 -8.53 12.61 -9.30
CA ASP A 21 -7.83 11.78 -10.26
C ASP A 21 -6.72 11.08 -9.48
N ASP A 22 -6.81 9.76 -9.35
CA ASP A 22 -5.80 8.97 -8.69
C ASP A 22 -4.51 9.07 -9.50
N THR A 23 -3.47 9.66 -8.90
CA THR A 23 -2.16 9.81 -9.53
C THR A 23 -1.09 9.13 -8.71
N ILE A 24 -0.10 8.57 -9.38
CA ILE A 24 1.04 7.94 -8.71
C ILE A 24 1.86 8.95 -7.87
N TYR A 25 1.82 10.25 -8.21
CA TYR A 25 2.63 11.31 -7.60
C TYR A 25 2.34 11.51 -6.11
N ASP A 26 1.12 11.20 -5.65
CA ASP A 26 0.77 11.23 -4.22
C ASP A 26 1.63 10.24 -3.41
N TYR A 27 2.09 9.17 -4.05
CA TYR A 27 2.83 8.09 -3.41
C TYR A 27 4.34 8.13 -3.66
N VAL A 28 4.81 8.81 -4.71
CA VAL A 28 6.24 8.94 -5.06
C VAL A 28 7.07 9.44 -3.88
N GLY A 29 8.14 8.74 -3.55
CA GLY A 29 9.03 9.10 -2.44
C GLY A 29 9.39 7.92 -1.54
N THR A 30 10.00 8.24 -0.39
CA THR A 30 10.46 7.23 0.57
C THR A 30 9.39 6.91 1.59
N TRP A 31 9.13 5.62 1.76
CA TRP A 31 8.25 5.06 2.77
C TRP A 31 9.05 4.19 3.73
N SER A 32 8.62 4.15 4.99
CA SER A 32 9.22 3.26 5.98
C SER A 32 8.25 2.87 7.07
N GLY A 33 8.54 1.79 7.75
CA GLY A 33 7.70 1.32 8.84
C GLY A 33 8.23 0.08 9.53
N SER A 34 7.32 -0.62 10.21
CA SER A 34 7.59 -1.85 10.93
C SER A 34 6.71 -2.98 10.43
N TYR A 35 7.15 -4.20 10.64
CA TYR A 35 6.36 -5.40 10.45
C TYR A 35 6.41 -6.29 11.70
N GLU A 36 5.40 -7.12 11.87
CA GLU A 36 5.21 -8.04 12.99
C GLU A 36 4.54 -9.33 12.52
N GLY A 37 4.48 -10.34 13.38
CA GLY A 37 3.92 -11.67 13.09
C GLY A 37 4.88 -12.78 13.51
N ALA A 38 5.06 -13.77 12.62
CA ALA A 38 6.03 -14.85 12.84
C ALA A 38 7.50 -14.38 12.83
N ASP A 39 7.76 -13.18 12.30
CA ASP A 39 9.00 -12.42 12.37
C ASP A 39 8.65 -10.94 12.61
N LYS A 40 9.63 -10.10 12.96
CA LYS A 40 9.44 -8.67 13.17
C LYS A 40 10.67 -7.86 12.81
N GLY A 41 10.44 -6.59 12.53
CA GLY A 41 11.52 -5.63 12.33
C GLY A 41 11.05 -4.41 11.57
N VAL A 42 11.95 -3.85 10.76
CA VAL A 42 11.73 -2.60 10.03
C VAL A 42 11.85 -2.77 8.54
N TRP A 43 11.21 -1.90 7.78
CA TRP A 43 11.32 -1.86 6.33
C TRP A 43 11.37 -0.42 5.83
N ASN A 44 11.92 -0.24 4.64
CA ASN A 44 11.84 1.01 3.87
C ASN A 44 11.84 0.70 2.38
N PHE A 45 11.16 1.52 1.58
CA PHE A 45 11.23 1.47 0.12
C PHE A 45 11.02 2.84 -0.50
N VAL A 46 11.38 2.96 -1.77
CA VAL A 46 11.10 4.12 -2.61
C VAL A 46 10.07 3.72 -3.67
N VAL A 47 9.07 4.57 -3.86
CA VAL A 47 8.16 4.57 -5.01
C VAL A 47 8.67 5.60 -6.01
N ASP A 48 8.93 5.19 -7.25
CA ASP A 48 9.25 6.13 -8.33
C ASP A 48 8.00 6.54 -9.14
N GLU A 49 8.19 7.48 -10.07
CA GLU A 49 7.12 8.03 -10.91
C GLU A 49 6.48 7.00 -11.86
N SER A 50 7.11 5.85 -12.07
CA SER A 50 6.53 4.73 -12.83
C SER A 50 5.69 3.78 -11.96
N GLY A 51 5.64 4.03 -10.65
CA GLY A 51 5.03 3.16 -9.66
C GLY A 51 5.92 2.00 -9.24
N LYS A 52 7.18 1.94 -9.69
CA LYS A 52 8.11 0.90 -9.29
C LYS A 52 8.50 1.08 -7.82
N VAL A 53 8.57 -0.04 -7.11
CA VAL A 53 8.92 -0.10 -5.69
C VAL A 53 10.24 -0.85 -5.52
N VAL A 54 11.21 -0.21 -4.84
CA VAL A 54 12.50 -0.82 -4.48
C VAL A 54 12.86 -0.46 -3.05
N GLY A 55 13.25 -1.44 -2.24
CA GLY A 55 13.59 -1.22 -0.85
C GLY A 55 14.20 -2.41 -0.15
N THR A 56 14.19 -2.36 1.17
CA THR A 56 14.75 -3.39 2.06
C THR A 56 13.87 -3.61 3.29
N MET A 57 13.88 -4.83 3.79
CA MET A 57 13.33 -5.25 5.08
C MET A 57 14.45 -5.83 5.95
N HIS A 58 14.48 -5.50 7.23
CA HIS A 58 15.43 -6.04 8.20
C HIS A 58 14.68 -6.80 9.30
N SER A 59 15.10 -8.04 9.55
CA SER A 59 14.57 -8.89 10.63
C SER A 59 15.36 -8.69 11.92
N ASP A 60 14.66 -8.32 12.99
CA ASP A 60 15.24 -8.22 14.34
C ASP A 60 15.44 -9.61 14.97
N VAL A 61 14.75 -10.64 14.46
CA VAL A 61 14.82 -12.01 14.99
C VAL A 61 16.00 -12.76 14.41
N ASN A 62 16.17 -12.70 13.09
CA ASN A 62 17.23 -13.42 12.37
C ASN A 62 18.46 -12.55 12.11
N ASN A 63 18.37 -11.23 12.31
CA ASN A 63 19.42 -10.25 11.99
C ASN A 63 19.83 -10.30 10.50
N GLU A 64 18.84 -10.43 9.62
CA GLU A 64 19.00 -10.56 8.17
C GLU A 64 18.34 -9.40 7.42
N ASN A 65 18.82 -9.14 6.21
CA ASN A 65 18.24 -8.15 5.30
C ASN A 65 17.68 -8.82 4.06
N TYR A 66 16.51 -8.36 3.64
CA TYR A 66 15.80 -8.84 2.47
C TYR A 66 15.50 -7.67 1.53
N SER A 67 15.60 -7.87 0.22
CA SER A 67 15.17 -6.85 -0.76
C SER A 67 13.66 -6.85 -0.90
N ILE A 68 13.06 -5.66 -1.03
CA ILE A 68 11.68 -5.46 -1.45
C ILE A 68 11.68 -4.96 -2.89
N THR A 69 10.94 -5.63 -3.78
CA THR A 69 10.76 -5.18 -5.17
C THR A 69 9.33 -5.40 -5.63
N GLY A 70 8.73 -4.44 -6.32
CA GLY A 70 7.35 -4.55 -6.76
C GLY A 70 6.86 -3.35 -7.53
N ASN A 71 5.54 -3.19 -7.56
CA ASN A 71 4.87 -2.03 -8.11
C ASN A 71 3.75 -1.55 -7.19
N LEU A 72 3.43 -0.27 -7.30
CA LEU A 72 2.31 0.41 -6.68
C LEU A 72 1.39 0.94 -7.80
N SER A 73 0.09 0.71 -7.67
CA SER A 73 -0.89 1.31 -8.59
C SER A 73 -1.10 2.81 -8.28
N GLU A 74 -1.76 3.51 -9.21
CA GLU A 74 -2.22 4.89 -9.02
C GLU A 74 -3.26 5.01 -7.88
N THR A 75 -3.94 3.91 -7.53
CA THR A 75 -4.90 3.81 -6.42
C THR A 75 -4.24 3.50 -5.07
N GLY A 76 -2.91 3.31 -5.03
CA GLY A 76 -2.17 2.99 -3.82
C GLY A 76 -2.09 1.50 -3.47
N ASP A 77 -2.47 0.58 -4.37
CA ASP A 77 -2.38 -0.86 -4.15
C ASP A 77 -0.94 -1.35 -4.36
N LEU A 78 -0.32 -1.84 -3.29
CA LEU A 78 1.06 -2.33 -3.27
C LEU A 78 1.11 -3.83 -3.56
N ASN A 79 1.81 -4.18 -4.64
CA ASN A 79 2.13 -5.55 -5.01
C ASN A 79 3.65 -5.73 -5.11
N ALA A 80 4.28 -6.12 -4.00
CA ALA A 80 5.70 -6.36 -3.93
C ALA A 80 6.04 -7.77 -3.42
N ARG A 81 7.32 -8.12 -3.59
CA ARG A 81 7.93 -9.33 -3.07
C ARG A 81 9.10 -9.00 -2.18
N VAL A 82 9.36 -9.85 -1.19
CA VAL A 82 10.48 -9.75 -0.26
C VAL A 82 11.38 -10.98 -0.36
N GLY A 83 12.70 -10.78 -0.46
CA GLY A 83 13.69 -11.84 -0.22
C GLY A 83 14.88 -11.95 -1.20
N LEU A 84 15.85 -12.76 -0.78
CA LEU A 84 17.01 -13.30 -1.52
C LEU A 84 17.34 -14.66 -0.87
N PRO A 85 17.17 -15.86 -1.47
CA PRO A 85 16.62 -16.26 -2.78
C PRO A 85 15.13 -16.73 -2.76
N SER A 86 14.34 -16.42 -1.72
CA SER A 86 12.92 -16.84 -1.61
C SER A 86 11.93 -15.70 -1.85
N GLN A 87 10.83 -16.00 -2.56
CA GLN A 87 9.78 -15.08 -3.03
C GLN A 87 8.65 -14.90 -1.99
N GLY A 88 8.92 -14.19 -0.90
CA GLY A 88 7.85 -13.78 0.01
C GLY A 88 6.95 -12.72 -0.64
N ASP A 89 5.67 -12.69 -0.30
CA ASP A 89 4.77 -11.60 -0.68
C ASP A 89 4.91 -10.45 0.33
N PHE A 90 4.90 -9.22 -0.18
CA PHE A 90 4.79 -7.99 0.60
C PHE A 90 3.72 -7.11 -0.05
N LYS A 91 2.50 -7.19 0.47
CA LYS A 91 1.30 -6.62 -0.16
C LYS A 91 0.56 -5.70 0.80
N GLY A 92 -0.16 -4.70 0.28
CA GLY A 92 -1.02 -3.84 1.09
C GLY A 92 -1.44 -2.60 0.34
N THR A 93 -1.72 -1.53 1.08
CA THR A 93 -2.22 -0.28 0.51
C THR A 93 -1.49 0.92 1.13
N LEU A 94 -1.17 1.91 0.30
CA LEU A 94 -0.70 3.23 0.71
C LEU A 94 -1.83 4.24 0.48
N THR A 95 -1.96 5.23 1.35
CA THR A 95 -3.01 6.26 1.27
C THR A 95 -2.42 7.64 1.07
N LYS A 96 -3.23 8.56 0.52
CA LYS A 96 -2.86 9.97 0.30
C LYS A 96 -2.54 10.70 1.61
N GLU A 97 -3.04 10.21 2.75
CA GLU A 97 -2.72 10.69 4.10
C GLU A 97 -1.34 10.21 4.61
N LYS A 98 -0.49 9.70 3.71
CA LYS A 98 0.88 9.24 4.02
C LYS A 98 0.92 8.08 5.00
N LYS A 99 -0.11 7.24 5.02
CA LYS A 99 -0.18 6.03 5.83
C LYS A 99 -0.23 4.79 4.94
N GLY A 100 0.36 3.70 5.41
CA GLY A 100 0.34 2.44 4.70
C GLY A 100 0.22 1.27 5.66
N ASN A 101 -0.45 0.21 5.22
CA ASN A 101 -0.55 -1.04 5.97
C ASN A 101 -0.79 -2.22 5.03
N GLY A 102 -0.50 -3.42 5.50
CA GLY A 102 -0.72 -4.63 4.74
C GLY A 102 -0.21 -5.87 5.43
N ASN A 103 0.05 -6.91 4.63
CA ASN A 103 0.51 -8.21 5.08
C ASN A 103 1.77 -8.64 4.34
N TRP A 104 2.55 -9.48 5.01
CA TRP A 104 3.66 -10.19 4.40
C TRP A 104 3.49 -11.69 4.64
N SER A 105 4.04 -12.49 3.73
CA SER A 105 4.08 -13.94 3.90
C SER A 105 5.30 -14.53 3.22
N ASN A 106 5.78 -15.65 3.75
CA ASN A 106 6.78 -16.48 3.12
C ASN A 106 6.34 -17.93 3.21
N SER A 107 6.36 -18.61 2.06
CA SER A 107 5.97 -20.03 1.94
C SER A 107 7.02 -20.97 2.55
N LEU A 108 8.23 -20.47 2.81
CA LEU A 108 9.32 -21.20 3.46
C LEU A 108 9.83 -20.39 4.68
N PRO A 109 10.12 -21.05 5.82
CA PRO A 109 10.08 -22.49 6.08
C PRO A 109 8.65 -23.07 6.14
N ILE A 110 8.51 -24.39 6.33
CA ILE A 110 7.22 -25.06 6.56
C ILE A 110 7.07 -25.30 8.08
N PRO A 111 5.98 -24.86 8.74
CA PRO A 111 4.81 -24.21 8.16
C PRO A 111 5.10 -22.79 7.68
N ALA A 112 4.36 -22.35 6.64
CA ALA A 112 4.49 -21.00 6.08
C ALA A 112 4.32 -19.94 7.17
N ILE A 113 5.10 -18.87 7.03
CA ILE A 113 5.13 -17.77 7.99
C ILE A 113 4.48 -16.53 7.40
N SER A 114 3.88 -15.71 8.24
CA SER A 114 3.19 -14.49 7.82
C SER A 114 3.06 -13.49 8.95
N GLY A 115 2.64 -12.28 8.58
CA GLY A 115 2.30 -11.23 9.51
C GLY A 115 1.80 -9.97 8.83
N SER A 116 1.77 -8.88 9.58
CA SER A 116 1.27 -7.58 9.16
C SER A 116 2.39 -6.55 9.14
N TRP A 117 2.17 -5.46 8.41
CA TRP A 117 3.05 -4.30 8.42
C TRP A 117 2.26 -3.00 8.44
N LYS A 118 2.90 -1.94 8.95
CA LYS A 118 2.42 -0.56 8.94
C LYS A 118 3.57 0.38 8.63
N GLY A 119 3.28 1.52 8.04
CA GLY A 119 4.29 2.54 7.77
C GLY A 119 3.72 3.87 7.34
N GLU A 120 4.63 4.79 7.05
CA GLU A 120 4.31 6.15 6.63
C GLU A 120 5.34 6.69 5.63
N LYS A 121 4.91 7.69 4.86
CA LYS A 121 5.77 8.44 3.94
C LYS A 121 6.58 9.46 4.73
N LYS A 122 7.88 9.53 4.48
CA LYS A 122 8.76 10.55 5.09
C LYS A 122 8.62 11.92 4.43
#